data_AF-Q8SW82-F1
#
_entry.id   AF-Q8SW82-F1
#
_cell.length_a   1.000
_cell.length_b   1.000
_cell.length_c   1.000
_cell.angle_alpha   90.00
_cell.angle_beta   90.00
_cell.angle_gamma   90.00
#
_symmetry.space_group_name_H-M   'P 1'
#
loop_
_entity.id
_entity.type
_entity.pdbx_description
1 polymer ?
#
loop_
_entity_poly.entity_id
_entity_poly.type
_entity_poly.pdbx_seq_one_letter_code
_entity_poly.pdbx_strand_id
1 'polypeptide(L)'
;MEQISRIKTTLDEVDLDYDERAFRGLSVEKLWVRAFWLISDIVKCEKMHPAIACYRNLLDSILEDLEEKGHPEGITAVNAAKDALRALEDVVNRKCQILSLSKKAHGTEFPYYFGAIDGYLKDYPGLLKAFKDALRKVLPHVRGDLKVKVNEMKLEAAMSDFLKVLKKQLDGEKVQERPSTLDIYKYLMNEVNEVEVPLKSVIRDLLGIEGNYNFEANWSFYSYPRDINEAALYIFQKYFQHDIDEASLSRTIKNELECLEKVISKVPKSWRARLQRILRDVRTAFDSLSQKLKALRTSCTRVIDDVESNGKSFSDAFSELNGMLREAEKGLSDLKERISDLERVLPSSPPMKLCELLCFMFIAILAIHSFLHLAEDKNSRVKTRWNTALYSLAVAGTIMHQMWVLWGGGGTGMRMGQVMC
;
A
#
# COMPACT_ATOMS: atom_id res chain seq x y z
N MET A 1 -15.80 20.48 -19.42
CA MET A 1 -15.38 19.12 -19.82
C MET A 1 -13.92 18.89 -19.50
N GLU A 2 -13.02 19.78 -19.92
CA GLU A 2 -11.59 19.67 -19.60
C GLU A 2 -11.30 19.62 -18.07
N GLN A 3 -11.93 20.48 -17.27
CA GLN A 3 -11.76 20.48 -15.80
C GLN A 3 -12.22 19.15 -15.16
N ILE A 4 -13.33 18.59 -15.64
CA ILE A 4 -13.83 17.29 -15.15
C ILE A 4 -12.90 16.17 -15.55
N SER A 5 -12.36 16.19 -16.78
CA SER A 5 -11.36 15.21 -17.21
C SER A 5 -10.14 15.27 -16.31
N ARG A 6 -9.62 16.47 -16.01
CA ARG A 6 -8.45 16.63 -15.13
C ARG A 6 -8.72 16.13 -13.72
N ILE A 7 -9.87 16.47 -13.13
CA ILE A 7 -10.26 15.95 -11.81
C ILE A 7 -10.33 14.41 -11.83
N LYS A 8 -10.95 13.81 -12.85
CA LYS A 8 -11.02 12.34 -12.97
C LYS A 8 -9.63 11.71 -13.07
N THR A 9 -8.77 12.22 -13.94
CA THR A 9 -7.37 11.77 -14.06
C THR A 9 -6.64 11.85 -12.72
N THR A 10 -6.73 12.98 -12.02
CA THR A 10 -6.12 13.15 -10.69
C THR A 10 -6.70 12.18 -9.65
N LEU A 11 -8.00 11.87 -9.69
CA LEU A 11 -8.61 10.90 -8.78
C LEU A 11 -8.29 9.44 -9.13
N ASP A 12 -7.94 9.15 -10.39
CA ASP A 12 -7.49 7.84 -10.82
C ASP A 12 -6.02 7.58 -10.44
N GLU A 13 -5.23 8.64 -10.24
CA GLU A 13 -3.88 8.58 -9.66
C GLU A 13 -3.89 8.27 -8.15
N VAL A 14 -5.02 8.46 -7.47
CA VAL A 14 -5.18 8.13 -6.05
C VAL A 14 -5.34 6.61 -5.91
N ASP A 15 -4.21 5.93 -5.74
CA ASP A 15 -4.17 4.48 -5.53
C ASP A 15 -4.42 4.12 -4.06
N LEU A 16 -5.69 3.80 -3.78
CA LEU A 16 -6.14 3.19 -2.54
C LEU A 16 -6.49 1.69 -2.72
N ASP A 17 -6.04 1.01 -3.78
CA ASP A 17 -6.31 -0.42 -3.96
C ASP A 17 -5.15 -1.26 -3.41
N TYR A 18 -5.20 -1.51 -2.10
CA TYR A 18 -4.14 -2.21 -1.37
C TYR A 18 -4.17 -3.70 -1.62
N ASP A 19 -5.35 -4.25 -1.90
CA ASP A 19 -5.47 -5.66 -2.24
C ASP A 19 -4.76 -5.94 -3.57
N GLU A 20 -4.88 -5.04 -4.55
CA GLU A 20 -4.16 -5.17 -5.81
C GLU A 20 -2.63 -5.08 -5.60
N ARG A 21 -2.15 -4.08 -4.84
CA ARG A 21 -0.72 -3.92 -4.53
C ARG A 21 -0.13 -5.08 -3.72
N ALA A 22 -0.85 -5.53 -2.70
CA ALA A 22 -0.32 -6.51 -1.76
C ALA A 22 -0.40 -7.95 -2.31
N PHE A 23 -1.34 -8.23 -3.24
CA PHE A 23 -1.64 -9.60 -3.68
C PHE A 23 -1.70 -9.84 -5.20
N ARG A 24 -1.90 -8.83 -6.06
CA ARG A 24 -2.28 -9.06 -7.48
C ARG A 24 -1.41 -8.38 -8.54
N GLY A 25 -0.60 -7.37 -8.19
CA GLY A 25 0.30 -6.67 -9.12
C GLY A 25 1.25 -7.57 -9.93
N LEU A 26 1.65 -7.08 -11.11
CA LEU A 26 2.45 -7.78 -12.14
C LEU A 26 3.95 -7.97 -11.83
N SER A 27 4.47 -7.42 -10.73
CA SER A 27 5.89 -7.57 -10.37
C SER A 27 6.16 -8.85 -9.56
N VAL A 28 7.42 -9.31 -9.61
CA VAL A 28 7.94 -10.56 -9.02
C VAL A 28 7.84 -10.61 -7.47
N GLU A 29 7.32 -9.58 -6.80
CA GLU A 29 7.37 -9.48 -5.34
C GLU A 29 6.10 -8.88 -4.73
N LYS A 30 5.03 -9.67 -4.72
CA LYS A 30 3.84 -9.40 -3.90
C LYS A 30 4.27 -9.25 -2.44
N LEU A 31 3.76 -8.23 -1.73
CA LEU A 31 4.13 -7.99 -0.33
C LEU A 31 3.85 -9.22 0.55
N TRP A 32 2.78 -9.96 0.25
CA TRP A 32 2.47 -11.22 0.92
C TRP A 32 3.56 -12.30 0.72
N VAL A 33 4.09 -12.40 -0.49
CA VAL A 33 5.20 -13.33 -0.81
C VAL A 33 6.46 -12.91 -0.06
N ARG A 34 6.75 -11.61 0.05
CA ARG A 34 7.86 -11.11 0.86
C ARG A 34 7.68 -11.42 2.36
N ALA A 35 6.49 -11.21 2.89
CA ALA A 35 6.16 -11.55 4.29
C ALA A 35 6.38 -13.04 4.57
N PHE A 36 6.01 -13.91 3.62
CA PHE A 36 6.27 -15.34 3.70
C PHE A 36 7.77 -15.65 3.73
N TRP A 37 8.55 -15.13 2.78
CA TRP A 37 9.99 -15.41 2.69
C TRP A 37 10.74 -14.92 3.93
N LEU A 38 10.50 -13.68 4.37
CA LEU A 38 11.15 -13.13 5.56
C LEU A 38 10.96 -14.02 6.79
N ILE A 39 9.73 -14.45 7.09
CA ILE A 39 9.50 -15.31 8.26
C ILE A 39 10.01 -16.73 8.01
N SER A 40 9.89 -17.26 6.79
CA SER A 40 10.39 -18.58 6.44
C SER A 40 11.91 -18.66 6.60
N ASP A 41 12.65 -17.63 6.21
CA ASP A 41 14.11 -17.60 6.30
C ASP A 41 14.56 -17.51 7.76
N ILE A 42 13.92 -16.63 8.56
CA ILE A 42 14.18 -16.53 10.01
C ILE A 42 13.89 -17.87 10.72
N VAL A 43 12.82 -18.59 10.32
CA VAL A 43 12.42 -19.83 11.00
C VAL A 43 13.15 -21.07 10.49
N LYS A 44 13.02 -21.36 9.19
CA LYS A 44 13.36 -22.66 8.60
C LYS A 44 14.78 -22.75 8.11
N CYS A 45 15.23 -21.72 7.41
CA CYS A 45 16.44 -21.83 6.62
C CYS A 45 17.69 -21.43 7.41
N GLU A 46 17.59 -20.46 8.35
CA GLU A 46 18.81 -19.73 8.74
C GLU A 46 19.01 -19.46 10.24
N LYS A 47 18.01 -19.64 11.12
CA LYS A 47 18.19 -19.36 12.56
C LYS A 47 17.58 -20.39 13.51
N MET A 48 16.25 -20.46 13.56
CA MET A 48 15.59 -21.11 14.70
C MET A 48 15.62 -22.65 14.63
N HIS A 49 15.34 -23.25 13.47
CA HIS A 49 15.42 -24.73 13.31
C HIS A 49 16.83 -25.29 13.56
N PRO A 50 17.91 -24.70 13.01
CA PRO A 50 19.28 -25.11 13.36
C PRO A 50 19.59 -24.98 14.85
N ALA A 51 19.17 -23.88 15.50
CA ALA A 51 19.40 -23.69 16.94
C ALA A 51 18.68 -24.73 17.81
N ILE A 52 17.42 -25.06 17.46
CA ILE A 52 16.67 -26.14 18.13
C ILE A 52 17.35 -27.49 17.91
N ALA A 53 17.79 -27.79 16.69
CA ALA A 53 18.49 -29.03 16.39
C ALA A 53 19.80 -29.15 17.17
N CYS A 54 20.56 -28.06 17.28
CA CYS A 54 21.77 -27.99 18.11
C CYS A 54 21.47 -28.37 19.57
N TYR A 55 20.47 -27.75 20.19
CA TYR A 55 20.08 -28.07 21.57
C TYR A 55 19.50 -29.46 21.75
N ARG A 56 18.80 -30.01 20.76
CA ARG A 56 18.34 -31.39 20.79
C ARG A 56 19.52 -32.35 20.88
N ASN A 57 20.50 -32.18 19.99
CA ASN A 57 21.71 -33.01 19.98
C ASN A 57 22.53 -32.85 21.28
N LEU A 58 22.65 -31.62 21.80
CA LEU A 58 23.31 -31.36 23.08
C LEU A 58 22.65 -32.13 24.24
N LEU A 59 21.33 -32.08 24.32
CA LEU A 59 20.57 -32.77 25.36
C LEU A 59 20.63 -34.29 25.19
N ASP A 60 20.65 -34.80 23.95
CA ASP A 60 20.82 -36.22 23.65
C ASP A 60 22.19 -36.71 24.14
N SER A 61 23.28 -35.98 23.86
CA SER A 61 24.62 -36.34 24.36
C SER A 61 24.72 -36.33 25.89
N ILE A 62 24.05 -35.39 26.56
CA ILE A 62 23.99 -35.39 28.04
C ILE A 62 23.18 -36.58 28.55
N LEU A 63 22.08 -36.92 27.88
CA LEU A 63 21.22 -38.03 28.28
C LEU A 63 21.99 -39.35 28.22
N GLU A 64 22.68 -39.61 27.11
CA GLU A 64 23.53 -40.80 26.93
C GLU A 64 24.58 -40.91 28.05
N ASP A 65 25.28 -39.80 28.37
CA ASP A 65 26.27 -39.73 29.45
C ASP A 65 25.70 -40.14 30.82
N LEU A 66 24.47 -39.70 31.10
CA LEU A 66 23.80 -39.92 32.38
C LEU A 66 23.19 -41.32 32.49
N GLU A 67 22.72 -41.87 31.37
CA GLU A 67 22.19 -43.23 31.29
C GLU A 67 23.29 -44.28 31.51
N GLU A 68 24.45 -44.11 30.87
CA GLU A 68 25.62 -44.99 31.07
C GLU A 68 26.07 -45.04 32.54
N LYS A 69 25.85 -43.94 33.28
CA LYS A 69 26.31 -43.76 34.67
C LYS A 69 25.23 -43.99 35.72
N GLY A 70 23.97 -44.16 35.33
CA GLY A 70 22.86 -44.36 36.25
C GLY A 70 22.55 -43.15 37.14
N HIS A 71 22.40 -41.95 36.55
CA HIS A 71 22.04 -40.72 37.26
C HIS A 71 20.56 -40.31 37.05
N PRO A 72 19.59 -40.88 37.79
CA PRO A 72 18.16 -40.72 37.53
C PRO A 72 17.65 -39.27 37.66
N GLU A 73 18.21 -38.50 38.60
CA GLU A 73 17.87 -37.08 38.78
C GLU A 73 18.28 -36.24 37.56
N GLY A 74 19.47 -36.50 37.01
CA GLY A 74 19.96 -35.85 35.81
C GLY A 74 19.13 -36.20 34.58
N ILE A 75 18.79 -37.50 34.41
CA ILE A 75 17.92 -37.98 33.32
C ILE A 75 16.57 -37.24 33.35
N THR A 76 15.98 -37.11 34.55
CA THR A 76 14.72 -36.38 34.73
C THR A 76 14.85 -34.91 34.34
N ALA A 77 15.95 -34.25 34.75
CA ALA A 77 16.22 -32.86 34.39
C ALA A 77 16.38 -32.67 32.87
N VAL A 78 17.08 -33.58 32.20
CA VAL A 78 17.27 -33.54 30.74
C VAL A 78 15.95 -33.72 30.01
N ASN A 79 15.12 -34.69 30.41
CA ASN A 79 13.80 -34.88 29.80
C ASN A 79 12.91 -33.65 29.95
N ALA A 80 12.91 -33.00 31.12
CA ALA A 80 12.19 -31.74 31.31
C ALA A 80 12.71 -30.61 30.39
N ALA A 81 14.03 -30.55 30.14
CA ALA A 81 14.60 -29.59 29.19
C ALA A 81 14.21 -29.90 27.73
N LYS A 82 14.14 -31.18 27.35
CA LYS A 82 13.66 -31.61 26.03
C LYS A 82 12.19 -31.25 25.82
N ASP A 83 11.35 -31.44 26.83
CA ASP A 83 9.94 -31.06 26.77
C ASP A 83 9.76 -29.54 26.62
N ALA A 84 10.54 -28.75 27.37
CA ALA A 84 10.52 -27.29 27.24
C ALA A 84 11.03 -26.81 25.87
N LEU A 85 12.07 -27.46 25.31
CA LEU A 85 12.56 -27.20 23.96
C LEU A 85 11.52 -27.54 22.89
N ARG A 86 10.78 -28.63 23.08
CA ARG A 86 9.69 -29.04 22.18
C ARG A 86 8.55 -28.02 22.17
N ALA A 87 8.20 -27.46 23.33
CA ALA A 87 7.19 -26.41 23.40
C ALA A 87 7.62 -25.14 22.63
N LEU A 88 8.90 -24.78 22.65
CA LEU A 88 9.46 -23.71 21.80
C LEU A 88 9.34 -24.05 20.31
N GLU A 89 9.74 -25.28 19.94
CA GLU A 89 9.66 -25.76 18.56
C GLU A 89 8.23 -25.77 18.00
N ASP A 90 7.24 -26.18 18.80
CA ASP A 90 5.84 -26.21 18.39
C ASP A 90 5.31 -24.81 18.05
N VAL A 91 5.66 -23.81 18.87
CA VAL A 91 5.30 -22.40 18.61
C VAL A 91 5.98 -21.88 17.33
N VAL A 92 7.25 -22.20 17.12
CA VAL A 92 8.00 -21.85 15.91
C VAL A 92 7.34 -22.48 14.66
N ASN A 93 6.99 -23.76 14.73
CA ASN A 93 6.43 -24.52 13.62
C ASN A 93 5.00 -24.11 13.25
N ARG A 94 4.14 -23.85 14.25
CA ARG A 94 2.75 -23.42 14.03
C ARG A 94 2.68 -22.17 13.15
N LYS A 95 3.63 -21.25 13.30
CA LYS A 95 3.69 -20.00 12.52
C LYS A 95 4.11 -20.22 11.07
N CYS A 96 5.06 -21.12 10.82
CA CYS A 96 5.39 -21.53 9.46
C CYS A 96 4.20 -22.16 8.73
N GLN A 97 3.37 -22.91 9.46
CA GLN A 97 2.17 -23.51 8.90
C GLN A 97 1.14 -22.44 8.52
N ILE A 98 0.91 -21.45 9.39
CA ILE A 98 0.04 -20.29 9.16
C ILE A 98 0.39 -19.56 7.85
N LEU A 99 1.69 -19.35 7.60
CA LEU A 99 2.16 -18.69 6.39
C LEU A 99 2.04 -19.59 5.15
N SER A 100 2.26 -20.90 5.31
CA SER A 100 2.20 -21.88 4.21
C SER A 100 0.78 -22.23 3.72
N LEU A 101 -0.25 -22.00 4.55
CA LEU A 101 -1.67 -22.27 4.20
C LEU A 101 -2.24 -21.24 3.20
N SER A 102 -1.53 -20.14 2.95
CA SER A 102 -1.98 -19.01 2.11
C SER A 102 -1.69 -19.16 0.60
N LYS A 103 -1.69 -20.39 0.06
CA LYS A 103 -1.47 -20.62 -1.39
C LYS A 103 -2.50 -19.94 -2.31
N LYS A 104 -3.56 -19.36 -1.74
CA LYS A 104 -4.54 -18.49 -2.41
C LYS A 104 -4.77 -17.25 -1.54
N ALA A 105 -3.82 -16.32 -1.55
CA ALA A 105 -3.94 -15.09 -0.77
C ALA A 105 -5.07 -14.20 -1.34
N HIS A 106 -6.05 -13.89 -0.48
CA HIS A 106 -7.24 -13.12 -0.75
C HIS A 106 -7.47 -12.09 0.37
N GLY A 107 -6.72 -10.98 0.39
CA GLY A 107 -7.03 -9.75 1.17
C GLY A 107 -7.19 -9.86 2.70
N THR A 108 -7.26 -11.06 3.25
CA THR A 108 -7.73 -11.39 4.60
C THR A 108 -6.63 -11.99 5.47
N GLU A 109 -5.44 -12.18 4.89
CA GLU A 109 -4.31 -12.85 5.50
C GLU A 109 -3.47 -11.93 6.40
N PHE A 110 -3.42 -10.62 6.14
CA PHE A 110 -2.65 -9.69 6.97
C PHE A 110 -3.17 -9.52 8.41
N PRO A 111 -4.49 -9.41 8.67
CA PRO A 111 -5.01 -9.45 10.04
C PRO A 111 -4.56 -10.70 10.80
N TYR A 112 -4.62 -11.86 10.13
CA TYR A 112 -4.21 -13.13 10.72
C TYR A 112 -2.69 -13.22 10.93
N TYR A 113 -1.92 -12.73 9.96
CA TYR A 113 -0.46 -12.60 10.04
C TYR A 113 -0.05 -11.80 11.27
N PHE A 114 -0.57 -10.57 11.42
CA PHE A 114 -0.20 -9.70 12.53
C PHE A 114 -0.69 -10.24 13.87
N GLY A 115 -1.89 -10.85 13.93
CA GLY A 115 -2.35 -11.55 15.13
C GLY A 115 -1.44 -12.73 15.54
N ALA A 116 -0.91 -13.48 14.57
CA ALA A 116 0.05 -14.54 14.84
C ALA A 116 1.41 -14.00 15.31
N ILE A 117 1.85 -12.85 14.79
CA ILE A 117 3.04 -12.15 15.29
C ILE A 117 2.86 -11.77 16.75
N ASP A 118 1.77 -11.09 17.10
CA ASP A 118 1.48 -10.63 18.46
C ASP A 118 1.43 -11.80 19.46
N GLY A 119 0.71 -12.88 19.11
CA GLY A 119 0.62 -14.06 19.98
C GLY A 119 1.98 -14.67 20.29
N TYR A 120 2.87 -14.73 19.31
CA TYR A 120 4.23 -15.23 19.52
C TYR A 120 5.11 -14.30 20.34
N LEU A 121 5.08 -12.99 20.07
CA LEU A 121 5.87 -12.03 20.85
C LEU A 121 5.45 -12.06 22.33
N LYS A 122 4.19 -12.40 22.58
CA LYS A 122 3.65 -12.65 23.91
C LYS A 122 4.09 -14.00 24.52
N ASP A 123 3.97 -15.09 23.78
CA ASP A 123 4.18 -16.45 24.31
C ASP A 123 5.67 -16.83 24.44
N TYR A 124 6.50 -16.42 23.47
CA TYR A 124 7.89 -16.85 23.36
C TYR A 124 8.76 -16.53 24.59
N PRO A 125 8.70 -15.33 25.21
CA PRO A 125 9.51 -15.02 26.39
C PRO A 125 9.26 -16.00 27.56
N GLY A 126 8.01 -16.42 27.76
CA GLY A 126 7.65 -17.39 28.80
C GLY A 126 8.21 -18.78 28.51
N LEU A 127 8.13 -19.22 27.25
CA LEU A 127 8.68 -20.51 26.81
C LEU A 127 10.20 -20.55 26.88
N LEU A 128 10.88 -19.49 26.43
CA LEU A 128 12.34 -19.40 26.52
C LEU A 128 12.79 -19.39 27.99
N LYS A 129 12.06 -18.69 28.87
CA LYS A 129 12.33 -18.73 30.30
C LYS A 129 12.18 -20.14 30.87
N ALA A 130 11.10 -20.84 30.54
CA ALA A 130 10.87 -22.22 31.00
C ALA A 130 12.01 -23.16 30.54
N PHE A 131 12.47 -23.01 29.29
CA PHE A 131 13.61 -23.75 28.78
C PHE A 131 14.91 -23.43 29.52
N LYS A 132 15.22 -22.14 29.74
CA LYS A 132 16.38 -21.73 30.55
C LYS A 132 16.30 -22.26 31.98
N ASP A 133 15.13 -22.26 32.60
CA ASP A 133 14.91 -22.80 33.95
C ASP A 133 15.14 -24.32 34.00
N ALA A 134 14.74 -25.06 32.96
CA ALA A 134 15.03 -26.47 32.84
C ALA A 134 16.54 -26.73 32.65
N LEU A 135 17.21 -25.95 31.79
CA LEU A 135 18.67 -26.05 31.58
C LEU A 135 19.48 -25.77 32.85
N ARG A 136 19.03 -24.85 33.72
CA ARG A 136 19.64 -24.62 35.04
C ARG A 136 19.64 -25.87 35.91
N LYS A 137 18.61 -26.72 35.80
CA LYS A 137 18.52 -27.99 36.53
C LYS A 137 19.40 -29.07 35.89
N VAL A 138 19.64 -29.01 34.59
CA VAL A 138 20.55 -29.94 33.88
C VAL A 138 22.01 -29.66 34.24
N LEU A 139 22.39 -28.37 34.33
CA LEU A 139 23.79 -27.92 34.46
C LEU A 139 24.63 -28.62 35.56
N PRO A 140 24.10 -28.89 36.78
CA PRO A 140 24.84 -29.61 37.83
C PRO A 140 25.24 -31.03 37.44
N HIS A 141 24.46 -31.68 36.57
CA HIS A 141 24.65 -33.08 36.17
C HIS A 141 25.56 -33.24 34.95
N VAL A 142 25.83 -32.16 34.21
CA VAL A 142 26.73 -32.21 33.04
C VAL A 142 28.17 -32.43 33.52
N ARG A 143 28.95 -33.21 32.78
CA ARG A 143 30.38 -33.42 33.04
C ARG A 143 31.22 -32.21 32.59
N GLY A 144 32.35 -31.96 33.24
CA GLY A 144 33.22 -30.82 32.87
C GLY A 144 34.05 -31.06 31.60
N ASP A 145 34.36 -32.32 31.32
CA ASP A 145 35.14 -32.85 30.20
C ASP A 145 34.28 -33.22 28.98
N LEU A 146 32.95 -33.17 29.09
CA LEU A 146 32.06 -33.41 27.95
C LEU A 146 32.15 -32.22 26.99
N LYS A 147 32.60 -32.49 25.77
CA LYS A 147 32.81 -31.50 24.72
C LYS A 147 31.80 -31.65 23.60
N VAL A 148 31.59 -30.55 22.89
CA VAL A 148 30.70 -30.49 21.74
C VAL A 148 31.28 -29.54 20.69
N LYS A 149 31.01 -29.85 19.43
CA LYS A 149 31.29 -28.97 18.31
C LYS A 149 30.12 -28.02 18.09
N VAL A 150 30.39 -26.73 18.16
CA VAL A 150 29.41 -25.68 17.93
C VAL A 150 30.00 -24.55 17.12
N ASN A 151 29.13 -23.75 16.52
CA ASN A 151 29.48 -22.55 15.80
C ASN A 151 29.64 -21.38 16.77
N GLU A 152 30.87 -20.89 16.93
CA GLU A 152 31.19 -19.67 17.69
C GLU A 152 31.17 -18.46 16.75
N MET A 153 30.51 -17.39 17.18
CA MET A 153 30.39 -16.12 16.45
C MET A 153 31.44 -15.12 16.92
N LYS A 154 32.17 -14.50 15.98
CA LYS A 154 32.93 -13.27 16.24
C LYS A 154 32.02 -12.05 16.08
N LEU A 155 31.52 -11.52 17.20
CA LEU A 155 30.90 -10.19 17.34
C LEU A 155 29.47 -9.98 16.78
N GLU A 156 28.67 -9.21 17.52
CA GLU A 156 27.27 -8.82 17.27
C GLU A 156 27.01 -8.10 15.91
N ALA A 157 28.06 -7.70 15.19
CA ALA A 157 27.97 -6.92 13.95
C ALA A 157 27.38 -7.72 12.78
N ALA A 158 27.72 -9.01 12.67
CA ALA A 158 27.36 -9.86 11.54
C ALA A 158 25.83 -9.98 11.31
N MET A 159 25.03 -10.08 12.37
CA MET A 159 23.58 -10.34 12.24
C MET A 159 22.71 -9.08 12.21
N SER A 160 23.19 -7.93 12.72
CA SER A 160 22.56 -6.63 12.46
C SER A 160 22.65 -6.27 10.96
N ASP A 161 23.74 -6.66 10.31
CA ASP A 161 23.91 -6.42 8.87
C ASP A 161 23.06 -7.38 8.01
N PHE A 162 22.75 -8.58 8.50
CA PHE A 162 21.86 -9.52 7.82
C PHE A 162 20.46 -8.96 7.51
N LEU A 163 19.79 -8.35 8.52
CA LEU A 163 18.45 -7.77 8.30
C LEU A 163 18.51 -6.53 7.40
N LYS A 164 19.59 -5.74 7.47
CA LYS A 164 19.81 -4.62 6.54
C LYS A 164 20.02 -5.09 5.11
N VAL A 165 20.79 -6.15 4.91
CA VAL A 165 21.06 -6.73 3.59
C VAL A 165 19.81 -7.37 3.01
N LEU A 166 19.04 -8.15 3.80
CA LEU A 166 17.74 -8.68 3.38
C LEU A 166 16.77 -7.57 2.99
N LYS A 167 16.65 -6.51 3.80
CA LYS A 167 15.80 -5.34 3.48
C LYS A 167 16.24 -4.68 2.17
N LYS A 168 17.54 -4.46 1.95
CA LYS A 168 18.08 -3.91 0.70
C LYS A 168 17.84 -4.80 -0.52
N GLN A 169 17.98 -6.11 -0.37
CA GLN A 169 17.68 -7.07 -1.44
C GLN A 169 16.20 -7.06 -1.81
N LEU A 170 15.31 -6.97 -0.82
CA LEU A 170 13.86 -6.90 -1.01
C LEU A 170 13.40 -5.54 -1.55
N ASP A 171 14.14 -4.46 -1.31
CA ASP A 171 13.82 -3.13 -1.84
C ASP A 171 14.27 -2.91 -3.30
N GLY A 172 14.85 -3.93 -3.95
CA GLY A 172 15.12 -3.92 -5.39
C GLY A 172 16.30 -3.04 -5.80
N GLU A 173 17.18 -2.65 -4.88
CA GLU A 173 18.48 -2.06 -5.28
C GLU A 173 19.19 -3.05 -6.19
N LYS A 174 19.63 -2.58 -7.37
CA LYS A 174 20.47 -3.36 -8.30
C LYS A 174 21.83 -3.64 -7.65
N VAL A 175 21.87 -4.61 -6.74
CA VAL A 175 23.12 -5.23 -6.31
C VAL A 175 23.65 -5.96 -7.54
N GLN A 176 24.79 -5.51 -8.06
CA GLN A 176 25.32 -5.87 -9.39
C GLN A 176 25.60 -7.36 -9.58
N GLU A 177 25.62 -8.15 -8.52
CA GLU A 177 25.53 -9.60 -8.54
C GLU A 177 24.64 -9.98 -7.36
N ARG A 178 23.58 -10.78 -7.57
CA ARG A 178 22.80 -11.36 -6.47
C ARG A 178 23.73 -12.31 -5.69
N PRO A 179 24.21 -11.99 -4.49
CA PRO A 179 24.71 -13.05 -3.62
C PRO A 179 23.47 -13.83 -3.17
N SER A 180 23.50 -15.16 -3.23
CA SER A 180 22.41 -15.93 -2.62
C SER A 180 22.32 -15.59 -1.12
N THR A 181 21.17 -15.76 -0.47
CA THR A 181 21.06 -15.63 1.00
C THR A 181 22.12 -16.50 1.69
N LEU A 182 22.43 -17.64 1.08
CA LEU A 182 23.53 -18.53 1.41
C LEU A 182 24.93 -17.90 1.24
N ASP A 183 25.17 -16.97 0.32
CA ASP A 183 26.47 -16.29 0.14
C ASP A 183 26.65 -15.10 1.10
N ILE A 184 25.57 -14.42 1.48
CA ILE A 184 25.58 -13.46 2.59
C ILE A 184 25.78 -14.22 3.90
N TYR A 185 25.06 -15.32 4.09
CA TYR A 185 25.29 -16.21 5.21
C TYR A 185 26.72 -16.75 5.19
N LYS A 186 27.29 -17.21 4.08
CA LYS A 186 28.73 -17.57 3.99
C LYS A 186 29.67 -16.40 4.30
N TYR A 187 29.31 -15.17 3.91
CA TYR A 187 30.09 -13.98 4.23
C TYR A 187 30.05 -13.67 5.74
N LEU A 188 28.90 -13.81 6.39
CA LEU A 188 28.74 -13.70 7.84
C LEU A 188 29.35 -14.91 8.59
N MET A 189 29.29 -16.09 7.99
CA MET A 189 29.83 -17.35 8.49
C MET A 189 31.34 -17.49 8.25
N ASN A 190 31.97 -16.65 7.42
CA ASN A 190 33.42 -16.49 7.44
C ASN A 190 33.91 -15.94 8.78
N GLU A 191 33.02 -15.36 9.61
CA GLU A 191 33.27 -14.99 11.00
C GLU A 191 32.79 -16.03 12.02
N VAL A 192 32.20 -17.14 11.56
CA VAL A 192 31.73 -18.25 12.39
C VAL A 192 32.70 -19.42 12.27
N ASN A 193 33.26 -19.83 13.39
CA ASN A 193 34.20 -20.96 13.43
C ASN A 193 33.54 -22.15 14.13
N GLU A 194 33.58 -23.33 13.50
CA GLU A 194 33.27 -24.56 14.23
C GLU A 194 34.38 -24.77 15.27
N VAL A 195 34.00 -24.74 16.54
CA VAL A 195 34.91 -24.89 17.67
C VAL A 195 34.45 -26.04 18.55
N GLU A 196 35.40 -26.75 19.14
CA GLU A 196 35.14 -27.77 20.15
C GLU A 196 35.26 -27.13 21.53
N VAL A 197 34.15 -27.05 22.27
CA VAL A 197 34.06 -26.38 23.57
C VAL A 197 33.44 -27.29 24.62
N PRO A 198 33.67 -27.03 25.92
CA PRO A 198 32.92 -27.71 26.98
C PRO A 198 31.42 -27.47 26.82
N LEU A 199 30.62 -28.53 26.87
CA LEU A 199 29.17 -28.45 26.71
C LEU A 199 28.53 -27.49 27.73
N LYS A 200 29.06 -27.47 28.96
CA LYS A 200 28.64 -26.53 30.01
C LYS A 200 28.74 -25.06 29.59
N SER A 201 29.74 -24.69 28.81
CA SER A 201 29.92 -23.31 28.35
C SER A 201 28.77 -22.89 27.43
N VAL A 202 28.33 -23.76 26.53
CA VAL A 202 27.18 -23.48 25.64
C VAL A 202 25.91 -23.22 26.45
N ILE A 203 25.63 -24.04 27.47
CA ILE A 203 24.47 -23.86 28.34
C ILE A 203 24.60 -22.55 29.15
N ARG A 204 25.77 -22.28 29.73
CA ARG A 204 26.01 -21.09 30.56
C ARG A 204 25.89 -19.79 29.77
N ASP A 205 26.34 -19.79 28.53
CA ASP A 205 26.21 -18.69 27.57
C ASP A 205 24.71 -18.37 27.32
N LEU A 206 23.87 -19.37 27.01
CA LEU A 206 22.42 -19.13 26.85
C LEU A 206 21.75 -18.63 28.14
N LEU A 207 22.22 -19.11 29.30
CA LEU A 207 21.71 -18.67 30.60
C LEU A 207 22.15 -17.25 30.98
N GLY A 208 23.05 -16.63 30.20
CA GLY A 208 23.60 -15.30 30.47
C GLY A 208 24.56 -15.27 31.65
N ILE A 209 25.14 -16.41 32.03
CA ILE A 209 26.07 -16.53 33.16
C ILE A 209 27.47 -16.05 32.77
N GLU A 210 27.83 -16.22 31.49
CA GLU A 210 29.16 -15.87 30.94
C GLU A 210 29.19 -14.50 30.24
N GLY A 211 28.08 -13.73 30.31
CA GLY A 211 28.02 -12.32 29.94
C GLY A 211 27.90 -12.00 28.45
N ASN A 212 28.18 -12.95 27.55
CA ASN A 212 28.04 -12.79 26.09
C ASN A 212 27.22 -13.95 25.50
N TYR A 213 26.64 -13.76 24.31
CA TYR A 213 25.97 -14.80 23.50
C TYR A 213 26.88 -15.22 22.35
N ASN A 214 27.96 -15.92 22.66
CA ASN A 214 29.05 -16.19 21.70
C ASN A 214 28.74 -17.35 20.73
N PHE A 215 27.70 -18.14 21.00
CA PHE A 215 27.33 -19.26 20.14
C PHE A 215 26.13 -18.94 19.25
N GLU A 216 26.20 -19.33 17.97
CA GLU A 216 25.17 -19.04 16.96
C GLU A 216 23.77 -19.52 17.39
N ALA A 217 23.69 -20.71 17.97
CA ALA A 217 22.43 -21.26 18.46
C ALA A 217 21.84 -20.39 19.59
N ASN A 218 22.67 -19.91 20.52
CA ASN A 218 22.23 -19.11 21.65
C ASN A 218 21.79 -17.72 21.23
N TRP A 219 22.57 -17.11 20.33
CA TRP A 219 22.19 -15.84 19.72
C TRP A 219 20.88 -15.96 18.94
N SER A 220 20.64 -17.07 18.24
CA SER A 220 19.37 -17.32 17.56
C SER A 220 18.20 -17.31 18.55
N PHE A 221 18.29 -18.02 19.68
CA PHE A 221 17.25 -17.96 20.72
C PHE A 221 17.03 -16.54 21.28
N TYR A 222 18.10 -15.76 21.41
CA TYR A 222 18.04 -14.40 21.95
C TYR A 222 17.45 -13.38 20.96
N SER A 223 17.95 -13.38 19.72
CA SER A 223 17.60 -12.39 18.69
C SER A 223 16.26 -12.65 18.01
N TYR A 224 15.74 -13.88 18.06
CA TYR A 224 14.58 -14.28 17.28
C TYR A 224 13.31 -13.42 17.49
N PRO A 225 12.91 -13.00 18.72
CA PRO A 225 11.79 -12.08 18.90
C PRO A 225 12.00 -10.72 18.23
N ARG A 226 13.21 -10.16 18.33
CA ARG A 226 13.56 -8.88 17.71
C ARG A 226 13.47 -8.99 16.19
N ASP A 227 14.05 -10.04 15.62
CA ASP A 227 14.07 -10.25 14.17
C ASP A 227 12.66 -10.44 13.59
N ILE A 228 11.79 -11.15 14.32
CA ILE A 228 10.37 -11.29 13.97
C ILE A 228 9.63 -9.93 14.06
N ASN A 229 9.89 -9.16 15.12
CA ASN A 229 9.30 -7.83 15.30
C ASN A 229 9.71 -6.88 14.16
N GLU A 230 10.99 -6.86 13.81
CA GLU A 230 11.52 -6.03 12.72
C GLU A 230 10.96 -6.44 11.34
N ALA A 231 10.84 -7.74 11.09
CA ALA A 231 10.23 -8.24 9.85
C ALA A 231 8.75 -7.82 9.75
N ALA A 232 8.00 -7.95 10.86
CA ALA A 232 6.60 -7.53 10.92
C ALA A 232 6.46 -6.02 10.71
N LEU A 233 7.32 -5.20 11.35
CA LEU A 233 7.35 -3.75 11.18
C LEU A 233 7.62 -3.34 9.73
N TYR A 234 8.59 -3.98 9.08
CA TYR A 234 8.86 -3.73 7.65
C TYR A 234 7.63 -4.00 6.79
N ILE A 235 6.98 -5.16 6.97
CA ILE A 235 5.77 -5.52 6.22
C ILE A 235 4.62 -4.54 6.50
N PHE A 236 4.44 -4.16 7.76
CA PHE A 236 3.43 -3.19 8.18
C PHE A 236 3.66 -1.82 7.52
N GLN A 237 4.88 -1.30 7.58
CA GLN A 237 5.26 -0.03 6.96
C GLN A 237 5.05 -0.06 5.45
N LYS A 238 5.46 -1.14 4.77
CA LYS A 238 5.26 -1.30 3.32
C LYS A 238 3.78 -1.38 2.94
N TYR A 239 2.95 -2.04 3.75
CA TYR A 239 1.51 -2.12 3.49
C TYR A 239 0.87 -0.74 3.54
N PHE A 240 1.23 0.08 4.54
CA PHE A 240 0.71 1.44 4.71
C PHE A 240 1.59 2.54 4.10
N GLN A 241 2.52 2.18 3.21
CA GLN A 241 3.33 3.15 2.49
C GLN A 241 2.48 3.78 1.38
N HIS A 242 2.13 5.06 1.52
CA HIS A 242 1.42 5.81 0.49
C HIS A 242 2.23 6.99 0.00
N ASP A 243 2.38 7.05 -1.32
CA ASP A 243 2.89 8.21 -2.05
C ASP A 243 1.77 9.23 -2.35
N ILE A 244 0.69 9.24 -1.56
CA ILE A 244 -0.39 10.20 -1.74
C ILE A 244 0.07 11.55 -1.18
N ASP A 245 0.52 12.43 -2.07
CA ASP A 245 0.68 13.86 -1.79
C ASP A 245 -0.70 14.52 -1.66
N GLU A 246 -1.33 14.32 -0.50
CA GLU A 246 -2.63 14.91 -0.16
C GLU A 246 -2.65 16.43 -0.38
N ALA A 247 -1.54 17.14 -0.14
CA ALA A 247 -1.48 18.58 -0.30
C ALA A 247 -1.52 18.98 -1.78
N SER A 248 -0.81 18.26 -2.64
CA SER A 248 -0.86 18.45 -4.10
C SER A 248 -2.23 18.06 -4.67
N LEU A 249 -2.74 16.89 -4.30
CA LEU A 249 -4.08 16.40 -4.67
C LEU A 249 -5.14 17.46 -4.31
N SER A 250 -5.09 17.94 -3.06
CA SER A 250 -6.07 18.89 -2.57
C SER A 250 -6.00 20.24 -3.27
N ARG A 251 -4.80 20.71 -3.59
CA ARG A 251 -4.61 21.94 -4.35
C ARG A 251 -5.18 21.82 -5.76
N THR A 252 -4.86 20.74 -6.47
CA THR A 252 -5.30 20.51 -7.86
C THR A 252 -6.81 20.44 -7.95
N ILE A 253 -7.47 19.61 -7.13
CA ILE A 253 -8.91 19.44 -7.19
C ILE A 253 -9.65 20.73 -6.79
N LYS A 254 -9.18 21.46 -5.75
CA LYS A 254 -9.78 22.75 -5.37
C LYS A 254 -9.73 23.77 -6.52
N ASN A 255 -8.58 23.91 -7.18
CA ASN A 255 -8.41 24.84 -8.31
C ASN A 255 -9.36 24.51 -9.47
N GLU A 256 -9.52 23.23 -9.79
CA GLU A 256 -10.40 22.79 -10.88
C GLU A 256 -11.89 23.00 -10.52
N LEU A 257 -12.28 22.77 -9.25
CA LEU A 257 -13.63 23.05 -8.76
C LEU A 257 -13.96 24.56 -8.73
N GLU A 258 -12.99 25.42 -8.41
CA GLU A 258 -13.14 26.88 -8.52
C GLU A 258 -13.28 27.34 -9.96
N CYS A 259 -12.52 26.74 -10.89
CA CYS A 259 -12.69 27.00 -12.33
C CYS A 259 -14.09 26.61 -12.81
N LEU A 260 -14.59 25.44 -12.38
CA LEU A 260 -15.94 24.98 -12.70
C LEU A 260 -17.03 25.94 -12.17
N GLU A 261 -16.85 26.49 -10.97
CA GLU A 261 -17.78 27.47 -10.42
C GLU A 261 -17.87 28.73 -11.29
N LYS A 262 -16.73 29.25 -11.75
CA LYS A 262 -16.66 30.41 -12.66
C LYS A 262 -17.31 30.14 -14.02
N VAL A 263 -17.29 28.90 -14.49
CA VAL A 263 -17.98 28.50 -15.73
C VAL A 263 -19.48 28.40 -15.48
N ILE A 264 -19.90 27.76 -14.39
CA ILE A 264 -21.31 27.59 -14.03
C ILE A 264 -22.01 28.94 -13.80
N SER A 265 -21.31 29.95 -13.27
CA SER A 265 -21.88 31.29 -13.09
C SER A 265 -22.35 31.93 -14.41
N LYS A 266 -21.75 31.55 -15.55
CA LYS A 266 -22.06 32.03 -16.89
C LYS A 266 -23.18 31.26 -17.60
N VAL A 267 -23.64 30.14 -17.03
CA VAL A 267 -24.72 29.30 -17.58
C VAL A 267 -26.08 29.98 -17.37
N PRO A 268 -27.09 29.77 -18.25
CA PRO A 268 -28.45 30.30 -18.07
C PRO A 268 -29.07 30.00 -16.70
N LYS A 269 -29.89 30.94 -16.19
CA LYS A 269 -30.51 30.85 -14.85
C LYS A 269 -31.28 29.53 -14.62
N SER A 270 -31.92 28.99 -15.65
CA SER A 270 -32.69 27.74 -15.58
C SER A 270 -31.86 26.51 -15.17
N TRP A 271 -30.56 26.48 -15.52
CA TRP A 271 -29.65 25.37 -15.21
C TRP A 271 -28.69 25.68 -14.06
N ARG A 272 -28.44 26.96 -13.80
CA ARG A 272 -27.46 27.43 -12.80
C ARG A 272 -27.73 26.90 -11.39
N ALA A 273 -28.98 26.95 -10.93
CA ALA A 273 -29.32 26.50 -9.58
C ALA A 273 -29.08 24.99 -9.38
N ARG A 274 -29.36 24.18 -10.41
CA ARG A 274 -29.11 22.73 -10.39
C ARG A 274 -27.62 22.43 -10.40
N LEU A 275 -26.84 23.07 -11.28
CA LEU A 275 -25.39 22.89 -11.37
C LEU A 275 -24.65 23.37 -10.12
N GLN A 276 -25.07 24.48 -9.52
CA GLN A 276 -24.49 24.97 -8.26
C GLN A 276 -24.75 24.02 -7.10
N ARG A 277 -25.91 23.36 -7.06
CA ARG A 277 -26.20 22.33 -6.05
C ARG A 277 -25.26 21.14 -6.20
N ILE A 278 -25.15 20.59 -7.41
CA ILE A 278 -24.26 19.44 -7.68
C ILE A 278 -22.80 19.79 -7.39
N LEU A 279 -22.33 20.98 -7.79
CA LEU A 279 -20.97 21.42 -7.50
C LEU A 279 -20.70 21.54 -5.99
N ARG A 280 -21.68 22.00 -5.22
CA ARG A 280 -21.60 22.04 -3.75
C ARG A 280 -21.48 20.63 -3.18
N ASP A 281 -22.29 19.70 -3.68
CA ASP A 281 -22.25 18.29 -3.25
C ASP A 281 -20.91 17.62 -3.56
N VAL A 282 -20.30 17.94 -4.72
CA VAL A 282 -18.94 17.51 -5.09
C VAL A 282 -17.89 18.11 -4.13
N ARG A 283 -17.98 19.40 -3.82
CA ARG A 283 -17.07 20.06 -2.86
C ARG A 283 -17.14 19.42 -1.49
N THR A 284 -18.35 19.19 -0.96
CA THR A 284 -18.54 18.56 0.34
C THR A 284 -17.97 17.15 0.39
N ALA A 285 -18.17 16.34 -0.66
CA ALA A 285 -17.58 15.01 -0.75
C ALA A 285 -16.06 15.05 -0.83
N PHE A 286 -15.50 15.98 -1.61
CA PHE A 286 -14.07 16.17 -1.73
C PHE A 286 -13.42 16.65 -0.42
N ASP A 287 -14.01 17.61 0.28
CA ASP A 287 -13.51 18.07 1.59
C ASP A 287 -13.55 16.94 2.62
N SER A 288 -14.60 16.10 2.60
CA SER A 288 -14.68 14.90 3.45
C SER A 288 -13.58 13.89 3.13
N LEU A 289 -13.30 13.63 1.85
CA LEU A 289 -12.22 12.75 1.43
C LEU A 289 -10.84 13.28 1.85
N SER A 290 -10.57 14.58 1.63
CA SER A 290 -9.31 15.22 2.06
C SER A 290 -9.10 15.09 3.57
N GLN A 291 -10.15 15.29 4.38
CA GLN A 291 -10.09 15.08 5.82
C GLN A 291 -9.77 13.62 6.19
N LYS A 292 -10.40 12.65 5.53
CA LYS A 292 -10.15 11.22 5.75
C LYS A 292 -8.72 10.83 5.38
N LEU A 293 -8.21 11.28 4.24
CA LEU A 293 -6.83 11.04 3.78
C LEU A 293 -5.80 11.66 4.73
N LYS A 294 -6.06 12.89 5.19
CA LYS A 294 -5.21 13.56 6.18
C LYS A 294 -5.19 12.80 7.51
N ALA A 295 -6.35 12.37 8.01
CA ALA A 295 -6.47 11.59 9.23
C ALA A 295 -5.74 10.25 9.11
N LEU A 296 -5.89 9.55 7.97
CA LEU A 296 -5.18 8.30 7.68
C LEU A 296 -3.67 8.53 7.71
N ARG A 297 -3.15 9.55 7.03
CA ARG A 297 -1.72 9.87 7.01
C ARG A 297 -1.16 10.15 8.41
N THR A 298 -1.83 11.01 9.18
CA THR A 298 -1.41 11.31 10.56
C THR A 298 -1.45 10.05 11.43
N SER A 299 -2.46 9.21 11.26
CA SER A 299 -2.59 7.97 12.02
C SER A 299 -1.55 6.94 11.61
N CYS A 300 -1.19 6.82 10.32
CA CYS A 300 -0.10 5.95 9.88
C CYS A 300 1.21 6.30 10.61
N THR A 301 1.62 7.57 10.61
CA THR A 301 2.84 8.00 11.32
C THR A 301 2.77 7.64 12.80
N ARG A 302 1.69 8.05 13.49
CA ARG A 302 1.53 7.79 14.92
C ARG A 302 1.50 6.30 15.25
N VAL A 303 0.75 5.51 14.50
CA VAL A 303 0.57 4.07 14.77
C VAL A 303 1.85 3.30 14.49
N ILE A 304 2.62 3.69 13.46
CA ILE A 304 3.95 3.12 13.22
C ILE A 304 4.87 3.42 14.40
N ASP A 305 4.90 4.67 14.90
CA ASP A 305 5.69 5.04 16.07
C ASP A 305 5.24 4.26 17.33
N ASP A 306 3.92 4.09 17.52
CA ASP A 306 3.35 3.33 18.66
C ASP A 306 3.73 1.84 18.62
N VAL A 307 3.76 1.24 17.43
CA VAL A 307 4.17 -0.16 17.25
C VAL A 307 5.68 -0.31 17.47
N GLU A 308 6.48 0.63 16.95
CA GLU A 308 7.94 0.59 17.06
C GLU A 308 8.44 0.87 18.49
N SER A 309 7.88 1.87 19.16
CA SER A 309 8.41 2.41 20.42
C SER A 309 7.58 2.07 21.66
N ASN A 310 6.26 1.87 21.51
CA ASN A 310 5.33 1.73 22.64
C ASN A 310 4.78 0.31 22.80
N GLY A 311 5.24 -0.65 21.99
CA GLY A 311 4.83 -2.05 22.08
C GLY A 311 3.36 -2.29 21.76
N LYS A 312 2.74 -1.41 20.95
CA LYS A 312 1.37 -1.60 20.48
C LYS A 312 1.27 -2.88 19.64
N SER A 313 0.17 -3.62 19.81
CA SER A 313 -0.14 -4.80 18.99
C SER A 313 -0.20 -4.45 17.51
N PHE A 314 0.45 -5.27 16.68
CA PHE A 314 0.39 -5.14 15.23
C PHE A 314 -1.03 -5.36 14.71
N SER A 315 -1.77 -6.31 15.29
CA SER A 315 -3.14 -6.64 14.87
C SER A 315 -4.10 -5.49 15.12
N ASP A 316 -4.01 -4.85 16.30
CA ASP A 316 -4.83 -3.69 16.65
C ASP A 316 -4.48 -2.49 15.76
N ALA A 317 -3.18 -2.23 15.60
CA ALA A 317 -2.66 -1.20 14.71
C ALA A 317 -3.13 -1.38 13.26
N PHE A 318 -3.08 -2.61 12.75
CA PHE A 318 -3.51 -2.93 11.39
C PHE A 318 -5.01 -2.71 11.24
N SER A 319 -5.81 -3.19 12.21
CA SER A 319 -7.28 -3.07 12.17
C SER A 319 -7.73 -1.60 12.18
N GLU A 320 -7.06 -0.77 12.98
CA GLU A 320 -7.30 0.68 13.03
C GLU A 320 -7.05 1.34 11.68
N LEU A 321 -5.84 1.18 11.11
CA LEU A 321 -5.47 1.82 9.85
C LEU A 321 -6.27 1.27 8.66
N ASN A 322 -6.55 -0.03 8.65
CA ASN A 322 -7.38 -0.65 7.60
C ASN A 322 -8.84 -0.16 7.64
N GLY A 323 -9.38 0.10 8.83
CA GLY A 323 -10.70 0.72 8.97
C GLY A 323 -10.74 2.14 8.38
N MET A 324 -9.71 2.94 8.69
CA MET A 324 -9.58 4.31 8.14
C MET A 324 -9.39 4.30 6.62
N LEU A 325 -8.62 3.35 6.10
CA LEU A 325 -8.43 3.15 4.68
C LEU A 325 -9.75 2.85 3.95
N ARG A 326 -10.54 1.88 4.44
CA ARG A 326 -11.86 1.56 3.87
C ARG A 326 -12.80 2.76 3.82
N GLU A 327 -12.74 3.61 4.84
CA GLU A 327 -13.51 4.86 4.86
C GLU A 327 -13.03 5.87 3.81
N ALA A 328 -11.72 5.93 3.54
CA ALA A 328 -11.15 6.76 2.47
C ALA A 328 -11.51 6.21 1.08
N GLU A 329 -11.43 4.89 0.86
CA GLU A 329 -11.86 4.22 -0.39
C GLU A 329 -13.33 4.52 -0.70
N LYS A 330 -14.20 4.39 0.30
CA LYS A 330 -15.63 4.74 0.17
C LYS A 330 -15.82 6.22 -0.17
N GLY A 331 -15.03 7.10 0.44
CA GLY A 331 -15.06 8.54 0.13
C GLY A 331 -14.60 8.85 -1.30
N LEU A 332 -13.59 8.15 -1.79
CA LEU A 332 -13.11 8.26 -3.17
C LEU A 332 -14.17 7.79 -4.16
N SER A 333 -14.83 6.66 -3.88
CA SER A 333 -15.93 6.14 -4.70
C SER A 333 -17.12 7.11 -4.76
N ASP A 334 -17.58 7.63 -3.62
CA ASP A 334 -18.66 8.64 -3.55
C ASP A 334 -18.30 9.91 -4.34
N LEU A 335 -17.05 10.37 -4.25
CA LEU A 335 -16.58 11.53 -5.02
C LEU A 335 -16.60 11.26 -6.53
N LYS A 336 -16.11 10.09 -6.97
CA LYS A 336 -16.13 9.68 -8.40
C LYS A 336 -17.56 9.59 -8.95
N GLU A 337 -18.51 9.11 -8.15
CA GLU A 337 -19.93 9.07 -8.52
C GLU A 337 -20.50 10.48 -8.70
N ARG A 338 -20.28 11.39 -7.74
CA ARG A 338 -20.78 12.78 -7.80
C ARG A 338 -20.17 13.58 -8.96
N ILE A 339 -18.90 13.34 -9.29
CA ILE A 339 -18.28 13.94 -10.47
C ILE A 339 -18.91 13.41 -11.76
N SER A 340 -19.27 12.13 -11.79
CA SER A 340 -19.98 11.54 -12.94
C SER A 340 -21.39 12.11 -13.09
N ASP A 341 -22.08 12.40 -11.99
CA ASP A 341 -23.36 13.11 -12.01
C ASP A 341 -23.22 14.56 -12.49
N LEU A 342 -22.16 15.26 -12.08
CA LEU A 342 -21.84 16.59 -12.60
C LEU A 342 -21.61 16.56 -14.11
N GLU A 343 -20.87 15.56 -14.60
CA GLU A 343 -20.64 15.36 -16.03
C GLU A 343 -21.93 15.08 -16.81
N ARG A 344 -22.82 14.23 -16.28
CA ARG A 344 -24.11 13.91 -16.91
C ARG A 344 -25.05 15.11 -17.03
N VAL A 345 -25.02 16.02 -16.05
CA VAL A 345 -25.90 17.19 -15.99
C VAL A 345 -25.33 18.38 -16.76
N LEU A 346 -24.01 18.42 -16.96
CA LEU A 346 -23.41 19.39 -17.85
C LEU A 346 -23.84 19.07 -19.30
N PRO A 347 -24.37 20.07 -20.03
CA PRO A 347 -24.73 19.84 -21.42
C PRO A 347 -23.47 19.40 -22.20
N SER A 348 -23.59 18.33 -22.99
CA SER A 348 -22.50 17.69 -23.77
C SER A 348 -21.82 18.62 -24.79
N SER A 349 -22.29 19.86 -24.89
CA SER A 349 -21.63 20.99 -25.53
C SER A 349 -22.20 22.26 -24.90
N PRO A 350 -21.40 23.29 -24.60
CA PRO A 350 -21.98 24.62 -24.47
C PRO A 350 -22.70 24.95 -25.79
N PRO A 351 -23.79 25.74 -25.80
CA PRO A 351 -24.34 26.31 -27.03
C PRO A 351 -23.40 27.35 -27.69
N MET A 352 -22.08 27.18 -27.54
CA MET A 352 -21.03 28.05 -28.10
C MET A 352 -20.65 27.71 -29.54
N LYS A 353 -21.07 26.58 -30.09
CA LYS A 353 -20.83 26.32 -31.52
C LYS A 353 -21.67 27.19 -32.44
N LEU A 354 -22.78 27.76 -31.98
CA LEU A 354 -23.66 28.56 -32.84
C LEU A 354 -23.08 29.97 -33.07
N CYS A 355 -22.58 30.64 -32.03
CA CYS A 355 -21.88 31.92 -32.20
C CYS A 355 -20.57 31.77 -32.98
N GLU A 356 -19.79 30.70 -32.75
CA GLU A 356 -18.58 30.45 -33.55
C GLU A 356 -18.92 30.09 -35.00
N LEU A 357 -19.92 29.25 -35.28
CA LEU A 357 -20.39 29.00 -36.65
C LEU A 357 -20.89 30.29 -37.31
N LEU A 358 -21.62 31.12 -36.57
CA LEU A 358 -22.12 32.40 -37.06
C LEU A 358 -20.96 33.35 -37.36
N CYS A 359 -19.96 33.45 -36.49
CA CYS A 359 -18.75 34.24 -36.73
C CYS A 359 -17.98 33.70 -37.95
N PHE A 360 -17.81 32.39 -38.10
CA PHE A 360 -17.19 31.79 -39.29
C PHE A 360 -18.01 32.04 -40.56
N MET A 361 -19.34 31.95 -40.50
CA MET A 361 -20.23 32.30 -41.62
C MET A 361 -20.13 33.78 -41.97
N PHE A 362 -20.14 34.69 -40.99
CA PHE A 362 -19.99 36.13 -41.21
C PHE A 362 -18.61 36.46 -41.79
N ILE A 363 -17.54 35.84 -41.29
CA ILE A 363 -16.19 36.00 -41.83
C ILE A 363 -16.10 35.45 -43.26
N ALA A 364 -16.71 34.30 -43.55
CA ALA A 364 -16.76 33.73 -44.89
C ALA A 364 -17.57 34.60 -45.87
N ILE A 365 -18.73 35.13 -45.44
CA ILE A 365 -19.55 36.06 -46.21
C ILE A 365 -18.76 37.35 -46.48
N LEU A 366 -18.09 37.91 -45.47
CA LEU A 366 -17.24 39.11 -45.61
C LEU A 366 -16.04 38.85 -46.52
N ALA A 367 -15.38 37.70 -46.42
CA ALA A 367 -14.25 37.32 -47.28
C ALA A 367 -14.70 37.17 -48.75
N ILE A 368 -15.85 36.54 -49.00
CA ILE A 368 -16.47 36.45 -50.33
C ILE A 368 -16.85 37.86 -50.84
N HIS A 369 -17.36 38.73 -49.97
CA HIS A 369 -17.68 40.12 -50.30
C HIS A 369 -16.43 40.92 -50.68
N SER A 370 -15.34 40.79 -49.92
CA SER A 370 -14.05 41.42 -50.22
C SER A 370 -13.42 40.89 -51.51
N PHE A 371 -13.54 39.59 -51.78
CA PHE A 371 -13.02 38.96 -53.01
C PHE A 371 -13.82 39.39 -54.25
N LEU A 372 -15.14 39.52 -54.12
CA LEU A 372 -16.01 40.04 -55.19
C LEU A 372 -15.80 41.54 -55.45
N HIS A 373 -15.49 42.31 -54.41
CA HIS A 373 -15.18 43.73 -54.52
C HIS A 373 -13.80 43.98 -55.13
N LEU A 374 -12.79 43.14 -54.83
CA LEU A 374 -11.48 43.19 -55.48
C LEU A 374 -11.51 42.76 -56.95
N ALA A 375 -12.49 41.92 -57.33
CA ALA A 375 -12.68 41.46 -58.70
C ALA A 375 -13.47 42.46 -59.58
N GLU A 376 -13.70 43.69 -59.11
CA GLU A 376 -14.24 44.79 -59.90
C GLU A 376 -13.23 45.29 -60.95
N ASP A 377 -13.06 44.54 -62.03
CA ASP A 377 -12.72 45.12 -63.33
C ASP A 377 -13.79 44.74 -64.37
N LYS A 378 -14.55 45.76 -64.77
CA LYS A 378 -15.34 45.94 -66.01
C LYS A 378 -16.07 44.72 -66.62
N ASN A 379 -17.37 44.57 -66.32
CA ASN A 379 -18.45 44.49 -67.34
C ASN A 379 -19.84 44.21 -66.75
N SER A 380 -20.89 44.57 -67.50
CA SER A 380 -22.34 44.63 -67.19
C SER A 380 -23.05 43.37 -66.64
N ARG A 381 -22.34 42.31 -66.24
CA ARG A 381 -22.88 41.12 -65.54
C ARG A 381 -22.98 41.28 -64.01
N VAL A 382 -22.76 42.50 -63.50
CA VAL A 382 -22.65 42.84 -62.07
C VAL A 382 -24.02 42.95 -61.38
N LYS A 383 -25.08 43.39 -62.07
CA LYS A 383 -26.40 43.60 -61.45
C LYS A 383 -27.07 42.30 -60.99
N THR A 384 -26.83 41.18 -61.68
CA THR A 384 -27.39 39.86 -61.34
C THR A 384 -26.71 39.21 -60.13
N ARG A 385 -25.42 39.49 -59.90
CA ARG A 385 -24.63 38.94 -58.79
C ARG A 385 -24.89 39.64 -57.46
N TRP A 386 -25.18 40.95 -57.49
CA TRP A 386 -25.65 41.69 -56.31
C TRP A 386 -26.95 41.12 -55.76
N ASN A 387 -27.88 40.76 -56.64
CA ASN A 387 -29.13 40.10 -56.22
C ASN A 387 -28.85 38.74 -55.56
N THR A 388 -27.97 37.90 -56.10
CA THR A 388 -27.66 36.58 -55.52
C THR A 388 -26.99 36.67 -54.14
N ALA A 389 -26.14 37.68 -53.92
CA ALA A 389 -25.54 37.95 -52.61
C ALA A 389 -26.58 38.46 -51.59
N LEU A 390 -27.46 39.38 -52.00
CA LEU A 390 -28.57 39.87 -51.17
C LEU A 390 -29.57 38.76 -50.84
N TYR A 391 -29.89 37.88 -51.81
CA TYR A 391 -30.76 36.72 -51.59
C TYR A 391 -30.11 35.70 -50.65
N SER A 392 -28.81 35.46 -50.77
CA SER A 392 -28.08 34.59 -49.82
C SER A 392 -28.09 35.16 -48.40
N LEU A 393 -27.95 36.49 -48.25
CA LEU A 393 -28.01 37.18 -46.97
C LEU A 393 -29.43 37.14 -46.37
N ALA A 394 -30.46 37.34 -47.20
CA ALA A 394 -31.87 37.26 -46.80
C ALA A 394 -32.28 35.85 -46.40
N VAL A 395 -31.85 34.82 -47.15
CA VAL A 395 -32.11 33.40 -46.83
C VAL A 395 -31.40 33.01 -45.53
N ALA A 396 -30.13 33.39 -45.36
CA ALA A 396 -29.39 33.16 -44.12
C ALA A 396 -30.05 33.87 -42.93
N GLY A 397 -30.47 35.13 -43.09
CA GLY A 397 -31.19 35.89 -42.06
C GLY A 397 -32.56 35.29 -41.72
N THR A 398 -33.27 34.73 -42.71
CA THR A 398 -34.59 34.10 -42.52
C THR A 398 -34.46 32.76 -41.79
N ILE A 399 -33.46 31.95 -42.14
CA ILE A 399 -33.13 30.71 -41.41
C ILE A 399 -32.73 31.03 -39.97
N MET A 400 -31.93 32.08 -39.77
CA MET A 400 -31.49 32.55 -38.46
C MET A 400 -32.66 33.05 -37.60
N HIS A 401 -33.60 33.79 -38.19
CA HIS A 401 -34.83 34.24 -37.53
C HIS A 401 -35.77 33.07 -37.19
N GLN A 402 -35.95 32.11 -38.10
CA GLN A 402 -36.75 30.91 -37.84
C GLN A 402 -36.17 30.05 -36.72
N MET A 403 -34.85 29.87 -36.67
CA MET A 403 -34.17 29.19 -35.56
C MET A 403 -34.31 29.95 -34.24
N TRP A 404 -34.22 31.29 -34.27
CA TRP A 404 -34.43 32.13 -33.08
C TRP A 404 -35.85 32.03 -32.52
N VAL A 405 -36.87 32.01 -33.39
CA VAL A 405 -38.28 31.85 -33.02
C VAL A 405 -38.56 30.45 -32.48
N LEU A 406 -38.02 29.40 -33.12
CA LEU A 406 -38.20 28.00 -32.69
C LEU A 406 -37.48 27.67 -31.37
N TRP A 407 -36.41 28.40 -31.02
CA TRP A 407 -35.68 28.24 -29.74
C TRP A 407 -36.09 29.23 -28.65
N GLY A 408 -37.24 29.89 -28.81
CA GLY A 408 -37.87 30.67 -27.74
C GLY A 408 -37.27 32.05 -27.48
N GLY A 409 -36.51 32.60 -28.43
CA GLY A 409 -35.94 33.95 -28.35
C GLY A 409 -36.95 35.09 -28.56
N GLY A 410 -38.20 34.79 -28.89
CA GLY A 410 -39.30 35.75 -29.07
C GLY A 410 -40.24 35.81 -27.87
N GLY A 411 -39.73 36.14 -26.69
CA GLY A 411 -40.58 36.37 -25.51
C GLY A 411 -41.20 37.77 -25.52
N THR A 412 -42.37 37.93 -26.17
CA THR A 412 -43.64 38.49 -25.61
C THR A 412 -44.61 38.89 -26.72
N GLY A 413 -45.78 38.24 -26.79
CA GLY A 413 -47.05 38.85 -27.22
C GLY A 413 -47.67 38.34 -28.53
N MET A 414 -48.50 37.29 -28.47
CA MET A 414 -49.97 37.33 -28.71
C MET A 414 -50.57 35.95 -29.04
N ARG A 415 -51.83 35.81 -28.60
CA ARG A 415 -52.76 34.68 -28.72
C ARG A 415 -53.12 34.33 -30.17
N MET A 416 -53.40 33.05 -30.44
CA MET A 416 -54.58 32.46 -31.13
C MET A 416 -54.23 31.01 -31.52
N GLY A 417 -55.08 29.99 -31.36
CA GLY A 417 -56.51 29.90 -31.02
C GLY A 417 -56.81 28.56 -30.31
N GLN A 418 -57.86 28.43 -29.51
CA GLN A 418 -59.24 28.20 -29.98
C GLN A 418 -59.48 28.55 -31.45
N VAL A 419 -59.67 27.53 -32.29
CA VAL A 419 -60.94 27.19 -32.97
C VAL A 419 -60.71 25.94 -33.85
N MET A 420 -61.53 24.90 -33.62
CA MET A 420 -61.87 23.73 -34.48
C MET A 420 -60.74 22.71 -34.77
N CYS A 421 -60.84 21.42 -34.44
CA CYS A 421 -61.93 20.54 -34.01
C CYS A 421 -61.48 19.64 -32.85
#